data_AF-A0AAV4HLR1-F1
#
_entry.id   AF-A0AAV4HLR1-F1
#
_cell.length_a   1.000
_cell.length_b   1.000
_cell.length_c   1.000
_cell.angle_alpha   90.00
_cell.angle_beta   90.00
_cell.angle_gamma   90.00
#
_symmetry.space_group_name_H-M   'P 1'
#
loop_
_entity.id
_entity.type
_entity.pdbx_description
1 polymer ?
#
loop_
_entity_poly.entity_id
_entity_poly.type
_entity_poly.pdbx_seq_one_letter_code
_entity_poly.pdbx_strand_id
1 'polypeptide(L)'
;MKKLKRDRGISQEMPIEAEDGTTITDKKRKLEIWKEHFEKILNRFEPKTFADIPEADEDLDIYMGNITVGEVNEAIQKLKRGKALGDDGVCPEMRKAEIEIIPVIL
;
A
#
# COMPACT_ATOMS: atom_id res chain seq x y z
N MET A 1 -7.79 -10.96 -38.30
CA MET A 1 -7.64 -10.78 -36.83
C MET A 1 -8.36 -9.50 -36.43
N LYS A 2 -9.43 -9.59 -35.63
CA LYS A 2 -10.16 -8.40 -35.14
C LYS A 2 -9.32 -7.74 -34.05
N LYS A 3 -8.89 -6.50 -34.26
CA LYS A 3 -8.20 -5.74 -33.21
C LYS A 3 -9.21 -5.33 -32.15
N LEU A 4 -9.03 -5.80 -30.91
CA LEU A 4 -9.75 -5.28 -29.75
C LEU A 4 -9.28 -3.85 -29.52
N LYS A 5 -10.14 -2.87 -29.81
CA LYS A 5 -9.92 -1.50 -29.33
C LYS A 5 -10.07 -1.56 -27.82
N ARG A 6 -8.99 -1.26 -27.08
CA ARG A 6 -9.14 -0.85 -25.69
C ARG A 6 -9.91 0.46 -25.75
N ASP A 7 -11.19 0.41 -25.45
CA ASP A 7 -11.89 1.61 -25.02
C ASP A 7 -11.13 2.07 -23.78
N ARG A 8 -10.36 3.14 -23.92
CA ARG A 8 -9.80 3.83 -22.76
C ARG A 8 -11.00 4.45 -22.08
N GLY A 9 -11.62 3.64 -21.23
CA GLY A 9 -12.81 3.95 -20.49
C GLY A 9 -12.65 5.34 -19.89
N ILE A 10 -13.59 6.20 -20.26
CA ILE A 10 -14.21 7.23 -19.43
C ILE A 10 -13.35 7.49 -18.19
N SER A 11 -12.72 8.66 -18.09
CA SER A 11 -12.38 9.22 -16.78
C SER A 11 -13.68 9.28 -15.99
N GLN A 12 -14.01 8.21 -15.28
CA GLN A 12 -15.17 8.15 -14.43
C GLN A 12 -14.80 9.03 -13.26
N GLU A 13 -15.09 10.32 -13.38
CA GLU A 13 -15.22 11.18 -12.20
C GLU A 13 -16.38 10.59 -11.39
N MET A 14 -16.07 9.57 -10.59
CA MET A 14 -17.04 8.83 -9.80
C MET A 14 -17.81 9.85 -8.95
N PRO A 15 -19.13 9.97 -9.13
CA PRO A 15 -19.91 10.83 -8.29
C PRO A 15 -19.80 10.35 -6.83
N ILE A 16 -19.77 11.29 -5.90
CA ILE A 16 -19.84 10.97 -4.47
C ILE A 16 -21.25 11.28 -3.98
N GLU A 17 -21.74 10.53 -3.01
CA GLU A 17 -23.00 10.85 -2.32
C GLU A 17 -22.66 11.66 -1.07
N ALA A 18 -23.29 12.82 -0.93
CA ALA A 18 -23.21 13.63 0.28
C ALA A 18 -24.04 12.98 1.41
N GLU A 19 -23.85 13.44 2.66
CA GLU A 19 -24.58 12.92 3.83
C GLU A 19 -26.11 13.12 3.72
N ASP A 20 -26.56 14.07 2.91
CA ASP A 20 -27.97 14.33 2.60
C ASP A 20 -28.54 13.48 1.44
N GLY A 21 -27.75 12.54 0.90
CA GLY A 21 -28.13 11.71 -0.25
C GLY A 21 -27.94 12.37 -1.61
N THR A 22 -27.39 13.60 -1.66
CA THR A 22 -27.17 14.31 -2.92
C THR A 22 -25.97 13.74 -3.68
N THR A 23 -26.16 13.37 -4.94
CA THR A 23 -25.08 12.93 -5.82
C THR A 23 -24.26 14.12 -6.34
N ILE A 24 -22.96 14.14 -6.07
CA ILE A 24 -22.04 15.23 -6.39
C ILE A 24 -21.02 14.78 -7.42
N THR A 25 -20.99 15.47 -8.55
CA THR A 25 -20.03 15.25 -9.64
C THR A 25 -18.90 16.29 -9.65
N ASP A 26 -19.16 17.52 -9.20
CA ASP A 26 -18.20 18.63 -9.20
C ASP A 26 -16.97 18.37 -8.31
N LYS A 27 -15.78 18.65 -8.85
CA LYS A 27 -14.50 18.41 -8.17
C LYS A 27 -14.29 19.30 -6.93
N LYS A 28 -14.67 20.58 -6.98
CA LYS A 28 -14.48 21.48 -5.83
C LYS A 28 -15.40 21.08 -4.69
N ARG A 29 -16.65 20.76 -5.01
CA ARG A 29 -17.62 20.29 -4.02
C ARG A 29 -17.25 18.94 -3.43
N LYS A 30 -16.67 18.03 -4.24
CA LYS A 30 -16.07 16.78 -3.73
C LYS A 30 -15.01 17.05 -2.67
N LEU A 31 -14.08 17.97 -2.95
CA LEU A 31 -13.02 18.32 -2.01
C LEU A 31 -13.58 18.90 -0.70
N GLU A 32 -14.61 19.75 -0.76
CA GLU A 32 -15.23 20.30 0.46
C GLU A 32 -15.88 19.21 1.31
N ILE A 33 -16.61 18.28 0.69
CA ILE A 33 -17.21 17.15 1.43
C ILE A 33 -16.14 16.27 2.07
N TRP A 34 -15.09 15.95 1.32
CA TRP A 34 -13.98 15.17 1.87
C TRP A 34 -13.32 15.89 3.04
N LYS A 35 -13.11 17.21 2.93
CA LYS A 35 -12.56 18.02 4.01
C LYS A 35 -13.47 17.99 5.25
N GLU A 36 -14.76 18.27 5.11
CA GLU A 36 -15.74 18.21 6.21
C GLU A 36 -15.76 16.83 6.88
N HIS A 37 -15.77 15.76 6.09
CA HIS A 37 -15.76 14.38 6.57
C HIS A 37 -14.49 14.05 7.36
N PHE A 38 -13.32 14.39 6.83
CA PHE A 38 -12.04 14.14 7.49
C PHE A 38 -11.83 15.03 8.70
N GLU A 39 -12.26 16.29 8.69
CA GLU A 39 -12.21 17.16 9.87
C GLU A 39 -13.04 16.58 11.02
N LYS A 40 -14.21 16.00 10.75
CA LYS A 40 -15.04 15.33 11.76
C LYS A 40 -14.43 14.04 12.31
N ILE A 41 -13.73 13.27 11.48
CA ILE A 41 -13.19 11.95 11.86
C ILE A 41 -11.80 12.05 12.48
N LEU A 42 -10.92 12.88 11.92
CA LEU A 42 -9.50 12.92 12.29
C LEU A 42 -9.23 13.88 13.45
N ASN A 43 -10.05 14.90 13.69
CA ASN A 43 -9.88 15.82 14.81
C ASN A 43 -10.57 15.36 16.10
N ARG A 44 -10.61 14.04 16.34
CA ARG A 44 -11.14 13.50 17.60
C ARG A 44 -10.10 13.67 18.70
N PHE A 45 -10.55 14.07 19.89
CA PHE A 45 -9.71 14.02 21.09
C PHE A 45 -9.19 12.60 21.31
N GLU A 46 -8.07 12.49 22.01
CA GLU A 46 -7.55 11.19 22.43
C GLU A 46 -8.68 10.36 23.07
N PRO A 47 -8.86 9.10 22.63
CA PRO A 47 -9.89 8.26 23.20
C PRO A 47 -9.68 8.13 24.70
N LYS A 48 -10.72 8.39 25.49
CA LYS A 48 -10.67 8.32 26.97
C LYS A 48 -10.40 6.91 27.50
N THR A 49 -10.63 5.92 26.66
CA THR A 49 -10.46 4.50 26.96
C THR A 49 -9.36 3.96 26.06
N PHE A 50 -8.31 3.41 26.66
CA PHE A 50 -7.33 2.63 25.93
C PHE A 50 -7.96 1.30 25.48
N ALA A 51 -7.48 0.77 24.36
CA ALA A 51 -7.81 -0.60 23.99
C ALA A 51 -7.22 -1.53 25.06
N ASP A 52 -8.07 -2.34 25.68
CA ASP A 52 -7.63 -3.46 26.51
C ASP A 52 -7.25 -4.60 25.58
N ILE A 53 -5.98 -4.60 25.17
CA ILE A 53 -5.41 -5.64 24.30
C ILE A 53 -4.93 -6.75 25.25
N PRO A 54 -5.61 -7.90 25.32
CA PRO A 54 -5.13 -9.00 26.14
C PRO A 54 -3.76 -9.44 25.64
N GLU A 55 -2.90 -9.88 26.56
CA GLU A 55 -1.65 -10.53 26.18
C GLU A 55 -1.95 -11.73 25.30
N ALA A 56 -1.06 -11.99 24.33
CA ALA A 56 -1.17 -13.19 23.53
C ALA A 56 -1.05 -14.42 24.44
N ASP A 57 -1.83 -15.47 24.17
CA ASP A 57 -1.77 -16.71 24.95
C ASP A 57 -0.38 -17.38 24.85
N GLU A 58 0.34 -17.14 23.76
CA GLU A 58 1.68 -17.65 23.49
C GLU A 58 2.54 -16.56 22.85
N ASP A 59 3.79 -16.46 23.31
CA ASP A 59 4.81 -15.67 22.63
C ASP A 59 5.20 -16.35 21.31
N LEU A 60 5.27 -15.56 20.24
CA LEU A 60 5.78 -16.06 18.98
C LEU A 60 7.29 -16.27 19.08
N ASP A 61 7.76 -17.48 18.75
CA ASP A 61 9.19 -17.77 18.60
C ASP A 61 9.73 -17.13 17.32
N ILE A 62 9.94 -15.81 17.39
CA ILE A 62 10.52 -15.00 16.32
C ILE A 62 11.90 -14.50 16.72
N TYR A 63 12.83 -14.60 15.78
CA TYR A 63 14.18 -14.06 15.99
C TYR A 63 14.12 -12.53 16.02
N MET A 64 14.34 -11.94 17.20
CA MET A 64 14.42 -10.47 17.40
C MET A 64 15.85 -9.92 17.33
N GLY A 65 16.81 -10.72 16.87
CA GLY A 65 18.21 -10.30 16.73
C GLY A 65 18.49 -9.54 15.44
N ASN A 66 19.77 -9.44 15.09
CA ASN A 66 20.21 -8.69 13.92
C ASN A 66 19.92 -9.45 12.62
N ILE A 67 19.38 -8.76 11.62
CA ILE A 67 19.21 -9.33 10.28
C ILE A 67 20.58 -9.71 9.71
N THR A 68 20.68 -10.94 9.23
CA THR A 68 21.88 -11.49 8.59
C THR A 68 21.86 -11.27 7.09
N VAL A 69 23.05 -11.21 6.49
CA VAL A 69 23.23 -11.11 5.03
C VAL A 69 22.58 -12.30 4.31
N GLY A 70 22.65 -13.50 4.90
CA GLY A 70 22.02 -14.71 4.36
C GLY A 70 20.50 -14.58 4.27
N GLU A 71 19.85 -14.06 5.31
CA GLU A 71 18.40 -13.81 5.32
C GLU A 71 17.99 -12.78 4.27
N VAL A 72 18.76 -11.70 4.11
CA VAL A 72 18.50 -10.69 3.08
C VAL A 72 18.62 -11.30 1.68
N ASN A 73 19.66 -12.10 1.44
CA ASN A 73 19.85 -12.79 0.18
C ASN A 73 18.72 -13.78 -0.12
N GLU A 74 18.29 -14.55 0.88
CA GLU A 74 17.18 -15.48 0.75
C GLU A 74 15.86 -14.74 0.48
N ALA A 75 15.61 -13.63 1.17
CA ALA A 75 14.43 -12.80 0.95
C ALA A 75 14.38 -12.24 -0.48
N ILE A 76 15.51 -11.73 -0.99
CA ILE A 76 15.62 -11.25 -2.38
C ILE A 76 15.39 -12.41 -3.36
N GLN A 77 15.91 -13.60 -3.06
CA GLN A 77 15.64 -14.79 -3.89
C GLN A 77 14.18 -15.27 -3.82
N LYS A 78 13.44 -15.00 -2.75
CA LYS A 78 12.00 -15.29 -2.65
C LYS A 78 11.11 -14.28 -3.40
N LEU A 79 11.64 -13.11 -3.81
CA LEU A 79 10.85 -12.13 -4.56
C LEU A 79 10.30 -12.74 -5.87
N LYS A 80 9.05 -12.41 -6.19
CA LYS A 80 8.40 -12.86 -7.43
C LYS A 80 8.84 -11.99 -8.62
N ARG A 81 9.17 -12.63 -9.73
CA ARG A 81 9.48 -11.96 -11.01
C ARG A 81 8.20 -11.42 -11.68
N GLY A 82 8.35 -10.48 -12.61
CA GLY A 82 7.28 -9.87 -13.40
C GLY A 82 6.42 -8.87 -12.62
N LYS A 83 6.93 -8.31 -11.53
CA LYS A 83 6.25 -7.22 -10.80
C LYS A 83 6.52 -5.88 -11.48
N ALA A 84 5.56 -4.97 -11.40
CA ALA A 84 5.73 -3.61 -11.88
C ALA A 84 6.85 -2.90 -11.10
N LEU A 85 7.49 -1.94 -11.75
CA LEU A 85 8.46 -1.04 -11.12
C LEU A 85 7.75 -0.21 -10.04
N GLY A 86 8.44 0.02 -8.92
CA GLY A 86 8.03 1.05 -7.98
C GLY A 86 8.30 2.45 -8.53
N ASP A 87 7.88 3.47 -7.80
CA ASP A 87 8.20 4.88 -8.10
C ASP A 87 9.72 5.14 -8.06
N ASP A 88 10.47 4.27 -7.38
CA ASP A 88 11.94 4.24 -7.33
C ASP A 88 12.59 3.66 -8.60
N GLY A 89 11.79 3.14 -9.54
CA GLY A 89 12.29 2.55 -10.78
C GLY A 89 13.02 1.22 -10.60
N VAL A 90 12.84 0.53 -9.46
CA VAL A 90 13.50 -0.75 -9.18
C VAL A 90 12.51 -1.91 -9.31
N CYS A 91 12.89 -2.97 -10.03
CA CYS A 91 12.12 -4.21 -10.11
C CYS A 91 12.82 -5.38 -9.40
N PRO A 92 12.08 -6.46 -9.07
CA PRO A 92 12.66 -7.64 -8.42
C PRO A 92 13.80 -8.30 -9.21
N GLU A 93 13.77 -8.24 -10.54
CA GLU A 93 14.81 -8.81 -11.41
C GLU A 93 16.14 -8.10 -11.23
N MET A 94 16.13 -6.77 -11.07
CA MET A 94 17.35 -5.98 -10.88
C MET A 94 18.06 -6.38 -9.59
N ARG A 95 17.31 -6.53 -8.49
CA ARG A 95 17.85 -6.97 -7.19
C ARG A 95 18.38 -8.40 -7.23
N LYS A 96 17.69 -9.30 -7.93
CA LYS A 96 18.15 -10.69 -8.09
C LYS A 96 19.42 -10.79 -8.93
N ALA A 97 19.53 -10.02 -10.01
CA ALA A 97 20.71 -9.99 -10.86
C ALA A 97 21.95 -9.44 -10.11
N GLU A 98 21.75 -8.44 -9.23
CA GLU A 98 22.80 -7.88 -8.39
C GLU A 98 23.47 -8.94 -7.49
N ILE A 99 22.68 -9.81 -6.86
CA ILE A 99 23.20 -10.95 -6.06
C ILE A 99 23.93 -11.98 -6.92
N GLU A 100 23.43 -12.26 -8.12
CA GLU A 100 24.07 -13.22 -9.05
C GLU A 100 25.43 -12.71 -9.55
N ILE A 101 25.59 -11.40 -9.67
CA ILE A 101 26.85 -10.75 -10.10
C ILE A 101 27.83 -10.61 -8.93
N ILE A 102 27.34 -10.37 -7.71
CA ILE A 102 28.15 -10.08 -6.53
C ILE A 102 27.70 -11.01 -5.38
N PRO A 103 28.22 -12.25 -5.29
CA PRO A 103 27.76 -13.21 -4.28
C PRO A 103 28.12 -12.80 -2.84
N VAL A 104 28.98 -11.79 -2.67
CA VAL A 104 29.41 -11.28 -1.37
C VAL A 104 29.61 -9.77 -1.50
N ILE A 105 28.65 -8.97 -1.07
CA ILE A 105 28.76 -7.66 -0.39
C ILE A 105 27.32 -7.20 -0.15
N LEU A 106 26.77 -7.68 0.96
CA LEU A 106 25.89 -6.94 1.87
C LEU A 106 26.40 -7.23 3.27
#